data_AF-A0A0B2VPA0-F1
#
_entry.id   AF-A0A0B2VPA0-F1
#
_cell.length_a   1.000
_cell.length_b   1.000
_cell.length_c   1.000
_cell.angle_alpha   90.00
_cell.angle_beta   90.00
_cell.angle_gamma   90.00
#
_symmetry.space_group_name_H-M   'P 1'
#
loop_
_entity.id
_entity.type
_entity.pdbx_description
1 polymer ?
#
loop_
_entity_poly.entity_id
_entity_poly.type
_entity_poly.pdbx_seq_one_letter_code
_entity_poly.pdbx_strand_id
1 'polypeptide(L)'
;MIVLTSFGTPGGQLAGDQSGDELDEPPISTIDSRHSLLSCKQTKRRRYEGTMKLNIAYPVTGCQKVFEIDDDKKLRIFYEKRMAQEVEADALGDEWKGYILRITGGNDKQGFPMKQGVLTNGRVRLLLSKGHSCYRSRRAGERKRKSVRGCIVDANLSALALVIVKKGKRFSDLWRKGKAGDRVKNWY
;
A
#
# COMPACT_ATOMS: atom_id res chain seq x y z
N MET A 1 -45.25 -18.28 -58.47
CA MET A 1 -46.23 -17.21 -58.75
C MET A 1 -46.14 -16.21 -57.61
N ILE A 2 -45.51 -15.03 -57.78
CA ILE A 2 -46.06 -13.78 -58.41
C ILE A 2 -46.79 -12.98 -57.29
N VAL A 3 -46.50 -11.73 -56.87
CA VAL A 3 -45.67 -10.57 -57.36
C VAL A 3 -45.36 -9.61 -56.19
N LEU A 4 -44.30 -8.81 -56.39
CA LEU A 4 -43.96 -7.45 -55.90
C LEU A 4 -45.18 -6.52 -55.61
N THR A 5 -45.10 -5.40 -54.86
CA THR A 5 -44.41 -4.14 -55.22
C THR A 5 -44.40 -3.07 -54.12
N SER A 6 -43.42 -2.18 -54.29
CA SER A 6 -43.01 -0.93 -53.66
C SER A 6 -43.93 0.31 -53.82
N PHE A 7 -43.42 1.46 -53.36
CA PHE A 7 -43.80 2.88 -53.59
C PHE A 7 -44.75 3.49 -52.55
N GLY A 8 -44.60 4.72 -52.03
CA GLY A 8 -43.69 5.85 -52.31
C GLY A 8 -44.26 7.13 -51.65
N THR A 9 -43.40 8.02 -51.17
CA THR A 9 -43.67 9.45 -50.78
C THR A 9 -44.13 10.28 -51.99
N PRO A 10 -44.82 11.45 -51.87
CA PRO A 10 -44.31 12.76 -51.39
C PRO A 10 -45.41 13.63 -50.70
N GLY A 11 -45.26 14.87 -50.21
CA GLY A 11 -44.22 15.89 -50.16
C GLY A 11 -44.83 17.25 -49.74
N GLY A 12 -43.97 18.18 -49.28
CA GLY A 12 -44.15 19.65 -49.31
C GLY A 12 -44.98 20.32 -48.20
N GLN A 13 -44.72 21.56 -47.76
CA GLN A 13 -43.80 22.58 -48.24
C GLN A 13 -43.86 23.81 -47.27
N LEU A 14 -42.73 24.42 -46.86
CA LEU A 14 -42.33 25.86 -47.01
C LEU A 14 -42.07 26.47 -45.62
N ALA A 15 -41.24 27.48 -45.37
CA ALA A 15 -40.08 28.13 -45.97
C ALA A 15 -39.72 29.29 -44.99
N GLY A 16 -38.46 29.74 -44.92
CA GLY A 16 -38.16 31.07 -44.34
C GLY A 16 -36.86 31.18 -43.54
N ASP A 17 -35.76 31.40 -44.26
CA ASP A 17 -34.49 31.95 -43.77
C ASP A 17 -34.64 33.42 -43.32
N GLN A 18 -33.81 33.87 -42.36
CA GLN A 18 -33.10 35.17 -42.41
C GLN A 18 -32.04 35.32 -41.29
N SER A 19 -30.79 35.26 -41.73
CA SER A 19 -29.55 36.02 -41.39
C SER A 19 -29.47 37.02 -40.22
N GLY A 20 -28.25 37.11 -39.67
CA GLY A 20 -27.62 38.31 -39.08
C GLY A 20 -27.27 38.12 -37.59
N ASP A 21 -26.05 37.75 -37.22
CA ASP A 21 -24.83 38.57 -37.10
C ASP A 21 -24.73 39.38 -35.78
N GLU A 22 -23.52 39.30 -35.22
CA GLU A 22 -22.86 40.30 -34.36
C GLU A 22 -22.76 40.05 -32.84
N LEU A 23 -21.53 40.28 -32.40
CA LEU A 23 -20.86 39.93 -31.15
C LEU A 23 -21.12 40.99 -30.08
N ASP A 24 -21.13 40.61 -28.81
CA ASP A 24 -20.67 41.52 -27.74
C ASP A 24 -20.10 40.72 -26.56
N GLU A 25 -18.79 40.86 -26.38
CA GLU A 25 -18.02 40.38 -25.22
C GLU A 25 -18.38 41.20 -23.96
N PRO A 26 -18.50 40.57 -22.77
CA PRO A 26 -18.58 41.32 -21.52
C PRO A 26 -17.19 41.86 -21.09
N PRO A 27 -17.12 43.08 -20.54
CA PRO A 27 -15.86 43.81 -20.33
C PRO A 27 -14.99 43.25 -19.21
N ILE A 28 -13.68 43.30 -19.44
CA ILE A 28 -12.64 43.05 -18.44
C ILE A 28 -12.52 44.27 -17.51
N SER A 29 -12.47 43.96 -16.20
CA SER A 29 -11.87 44.70 -15.08
C SER A 29 -12.83 45.27 -14.04
N THR A 30 -12.90 44.61 -12.89
CA THR A 30 -12.47 45.23 -11.63
C THR A 30 -11.91 44.12 -10.74
N ILE A 31 -10.65 44.29 -10.38
CA ILE A 31 -9.91 43.47 -9.41
C ILE A 31 -10.58 43.69 -8.06
N ASP A 32 -11.12 42.63 -7.46
CA ASP A 32 -11.10 42.53 -6.02
C ASP A 32 -10.70 41.12 -5.58
N SER A 33 -10.12 41.14 -4.40
CA SER A 33 -9.03 40.33 -3.95
C SER A 33 -9.54 39.35 -2.91
N ARG A 34 -8.91 38.18 -2.86
CA ARG A 34 -9.00 37.20 -1.76
C ARG A 34 -10.35 36.47 -1.65
N HIS A 35 -10.45 35.32 -2.31
CA HIS A 35 -10.40 34.09 -1.53
C HIS A 35 -10.00 32.92 -2.42
N SER A 36 -8.90 32.30 -2.00
CA SER A 36 -8.25 31.11 -2.54
C SER A 36 -9.11 30.25 -3.45
N LEU A 37 -8.74 30.21 -4.72
CA LEU A 37 -8.76 28.98 -5.48
C LEU A 37 -7.96 27.97 -4.67
N LEU A 38 -8.68 27.15 -3.90
CA LEU A 38 -8.27 25.78 -3.62
C LEU A 38 -8.19 25.12 -4.99
N SER A 39 -7.08 25.38 -5.70
CA SER A 39 -6.37 24.35 -6.42
C SER A 39 -6.22 23.24 -5.40
N CYS A 40 -7.23 22.37 -5.36
CA CYS A 40 -7.08 21.00 -4.93
C CYS A 40 -5.97 20.50 -5.82
N LYS A 41 -4.72 20.74 -5.39
CA LYS A 41 -3.55 20.11 -5.96
C LYS A 41 -3.96 18.66 -5.90
N GLN A 42 -4.26 18.09 -7.07
CA GLN A 42 -4.36 16.66 -7.28
C GLN A 42 -3.08 16.12 -6.63
N THR A 43 -3.18 15.76 -5.36
CA THR A 43 -2.15 15.01 -4.67
C THR A 43 -2.22 13.73 -5.45
N LYS A 44 -1.30 13.60 -6.42
CA LYS A 44 -1.14 12.41 -7.24
C LYS A 44 -1.36 11.26 -6.27
N ARG A 45 -2.51 10.58 -6.39
CA ARG A 45 -2.70 9.27 -5.79
C ARG A 45 -1.57 8.49 -6.41
N ARG A 46 -0.46 8.42 -5.67
CA ARG A 46 0.73 7.70 -6.06
C ARG A 46 0.18 6.29 -6.18
N ARG A 47 -0.03 5.84 -7.42
CA ARG A 47 -0.40 4.45 -7.70
C ARG A 47 0.66 3.66 -6.96
N TYR A 48 0.26 2.98 -5.89
CA TYR A 48 1.16 2.13 -5.15
C TYR A 48 1.42 0.97 -6.09
N GLU A 49 2.46 1.10 -6.91
CA GLU A 49 3.12 -0.04 -7.52
C GLU A 49 3.50 -0.97 -6.37
N GLY A 50 3.21 -2.26 -6.54
CA GLY A 50 3.09 -3.25 -5.47
C GLY A 50 4.43 -3.68 -4.86
N THR A 51 5.19 -2.74 -4.34
CA THR A 51 6.51 -2.98 -3.76
C THR A 51 6.39 -3.35 -2.28
N MET A 52 7.11 -4.39 -1.87
CA MET A 52 7.05 -4.89 -0.49
C MET A 52 8.04 -4.11 0.38
N LYS A 53 7.60 -3.67 1.55
CA LYS A 53 8.45 -2.97 2.53
C LYS A 53 9.04 -3.96 3.53
N LEU A 54 10.34 -3.87 3.80
CA LEU A 54 10.99 -4.61 4.87
C LEU A 54 11.30 -3.66 6.03
N ASN A 55 10.62 -3.85 7.15
CA ASN A 55 10.89 -3.16 8.40
C ASN A 55 11.89 -3.99 9.20
N ILE A 56 13.16 -3.57 9.18
CA ILE A 56 14.24 -4.29 9.86
C ILE A 56 14.55 -3.57 11.17
N ALA A 57 14.54 -4.30 12.27
CA ALA A 57 14.90 -3.82 13.59
C ALA A 57 16.19 -4.48 14.08
N TYR A 58 17.08 -3.68 14.68
CA TYR A 58 18.26 -4.18 15.36
C TYR A 58 18.15 -3.91 16.87
N PRO A 59 17.86 -4.93 17.70
CA PRO A 59 17.54 -4.73 19.11
C PRO A 59 18.73 -4.19 19.92
N VAL A 60 19.97 -4.53 19.53
CA VAL A 60 21.18 -4.11 20.26
C VAL A 60 21.38 -2.60 20.19
N THR A 61 21.14 -1.99 19.03
CA THR A 61 21.25 -0.52 18.88
C THR A 61 19.92 0.19 19.15
N GLY A 62 18.80 -0.54 19.11
CA GLY A 62 17.44 0.00 19.25
C GLY A 62 16.98 0.81 18.02
N CYS A 63 17.68 0.68 16.89
CA CYS A 63 17.34 1.36 15.65
C CYS A 63 16.45 0.46 14.78
N GLN A 64 15.55 1.09 14.04
CA GLN A 64 14.74 0.45 13.00
C GLN A 64 14.83 1.24 11.71
N LYS A 65 14.89 0.53 10.58
CA LYS A 65 14.92 1.13 9.25
C LYS A 65 13.95 0.39 8.33
N VAL A 66 13.31 1.15 7.44
CA VAL A 66 12.39 0.63 6.44
C VAL A 66 13.10 0.64 5.10
N PHE A 67 13.15 -0.52 4.45
CA PHE A 67 13.70 -0.69 3.12
C PHE A 67 12.56 -1.00 2.16
N GLU A 68 12.54 -0.33 1.01
CA GLU A 68 11.61 -0.62 -0.07
C GLU A 68 12.36 -1.48 -1.09
N ILE A 69 11.86 -2.68 -1.35
CA ILE A 69 12.48 -3.64 -2.28
C ILE A 69 11.47 -3.96 -3.38
N ASP A 70 11.90 -3.71 -4.61
CA ASP A 70 11.08 -3.93 -5.81
C ASP A 70 11.44 -5.26 -6.51
N ASP A 71 12.65 -5.79 -6.25
CA ASP A 71 13.14 -7.01 -6.87
C ASP A 71 12.54 -8.28 -6.24
N ASP A 72 11.64 -8.95 -6.97
CA ASP A 72 11.02 -10.21 -6.54
C ASP A 72 12.03 -11.32 -6.22
N LYS A 73 13.18 -11.35 -6.91
CA LYS A 73 14.23 -12.36 -6.67
C LYS A 73 14.78 -12.32 -5.24
N LYS A 74 14.90 -11.12 -4.66
CA LYS A 74 15.37 -10.92 -3.29
C LYS A 74 14.30 -11.34 -2.27
N LEU A 75 13.03 -11.19 -2.61
CA LEU A 75 11.89 -11.52 -1.76
C LEU A 75 11.60 -13.02 -1.68
N ARG A 76 11.98 -13.79 -2.71
CA ARG A 76 11.76 -15.26 -2.77
C ARG A 76 12.27 -16.03 -1.56
N ILE A 77 13.33 -15.55 -0.91
CA ILE A 77 13.90 -16.19 0.28
C ILE A 77 12.92 -16.18 1.47
N PHE A 78 12.09 -15.14 1.55
CA PHE A 78 11.11 -15.00 2.62
C PHE A 78 9.82 -15.76 2.35
N TYR A 79 9.52 -16.12 1.10
CA TYR A 79 8.30 -16.85 0.77
C TYR A 79 8.31 -18.26 1.37
N GLU A 80 7.12 -18.74 1.72
CA GLU A 80 6.87 -20.04 2.35
C GLU A 80 7.51 -20.22 3.74
N LYS A 81 8.20 -19.20 4.25
CA LYS A 81 8.70 -19.17 5.62
C LYS A 81 7.58 -18.81 6.59
N ARG A 82 7.70 -19.32 7.81
CA ARG A 82 6.76 -19.03 8.91
C ARG A 82 7.29 -17.89 9.76
N MET A 83 6.37 -17.18 10.41
CA MET A 83 6.71 -16.29 11.51
C MET A 83 7.53 -17.02 12.59
N ALA A 84 8.47 -16.28 13.19
CA ALA A 84 9.53 -16.71 14.10
C ALA A 84 10.65 -17.56 13.50
N GLN A 85 10.62 -17.84 12.19
CA GLN A 85 11.71 -18.55 11.52
C GLN A 85 12.92 -17.64 11.26
N GLU A 86 14.11 -18.21 11.41
CA GLU A 86 15.37 -17.57 11.05
C GLU A 86 15.68 -17.80 9.57
N VAL A 87 16.15 -16.75 8.91
CA VAL A 87 16.39 -16.68 7.48
C VAL A 87 17.69 -15.93 7.24
N GLU A 88 18.53 -16.49 6.37
CA GLU A 88 19.78 -15.88 5.95
C GLU A 88 19.51 -14.76 4.94
N ALA A 89 20.11 -13.60 5.15
CA ALA A 89 19.83 -12.39 4.37
C ALA A 89 20.79 -12.18 3.18
N ASP A 90 21.61 -13.18 2.87
CA ASP A 90 22.74 -13.05 1.93
C ASP A 90 22.32 -12.60 0.52
N ALA A 91 21.14 -12.97 0.03
CA ALA A 91 20.71 -12.59 -1.31
C ALA A 91 19.97 -11.24 -1.39
N LEU A 92 19.77 -10.52 -0.28
CA LEU A 92 19.28 -9.13 -0.35
C LEU A 92 20.33 -8.20 -0.96
N GLY A 93 21.62 -8.50 -0.72
CA GLY A 93 22.78 -7.79 -1.26
C GLY A 93 24.04 -8.01 -0.42
N ASP A 94 25.18 -7.55 -0.92
CA ASP A 94 26.49 -7.77 -0.27
C ASP A 94 26.60 -7.16 1.13
N GLU A 95 25.79 -6.13 1.43
CA GLU A 95 25.70 -5.49 2.75
C GLU A 95 25.10 -6.41 3.82
N TRP A 96 24.25 -7.35 3.40
CA TRP A 96 23.50 -8.26 4.27
C TRP A 96 24.18 -9.62 4.42
N LYS A 97 25.41 -9.76 3.91
CA LYS A 97 26.16 -11.01 3.97
C LYS A 97 26.52 -11.41 5.41
N GLY A 98 26.10 -12.60 5.80
CA GLY A 98 26.27 -13.18 7.13
C GLY A 98 25.29 -12.66 8.17
N TYR A 99 24.25 -11.92 7.78
CA TYR A 99 23.18 -11.56 8.70
C TYR A 99 22.10 -12.64 8.74
N ILE A 100 21.66 -12.95 9.96
CA ILE A 100 20.50 -13.82 10.19
C ILE A 100 19.36 -12.95 10.68
N LEU A 101 18.27 -12.97 9.92
CA LEU A 101 17.04 -12.25 10.21
C LEU A 101 15.98 -13.23 10.69
N ARG A 102 15.24 -12.86 11.71
CA ARG A 102 14.05 -13.57 12.17
C ARG A 102 12.81 -12.84 11.72
N ILE A 103 11.89 -13.56 11.09
CA ILE A 103 10.59 -13.01 10.69
C ILE A 103 9.76 -12.84 11.96
N THR A 104 9.36 -11.61 12.29
CA THR A 104 8.52 -11.35 13.47
C THR A 104 7.05 -11.19 13.13
N GLY A 105 6.73 -10.90 11.87
CA GLY A 105 5.37 -10.75 11.38
C GLY A 105 5.31 -9.85 10.17
N GLY A 106 4.15 -9.24 9.97
CA GLY A 106 3.91 -8.35 8.84
C GLY A 106 2.45 -7.95 8.75
N ASN A 107 2.20 -7.13 7.74
CA ASN A 107 0.87 -6.64 7.39
C ASN A 107 0.55 -7.05 5.95
N ASP A 108 -0.69 -7.49 5.76
CA ASP A 108 -1.27 -7.72 4.44
C ASP A 108 -1.47 -6.39 3.69
N LYS A 109 -1.65 -6.43 2.37
CA LYS A 109 -1.88 -5.22 1.53
C LYS A 109 -3.09 -4.39 1.97
N GLN A 110 -4.09 -5.05 2.54
CA GLN A 110 -5.30 -4.42 3.10
C GLN A 110 -5.15 -4.05 4.59
N GLY A 111 -3.94 -4.16 5.16
CA GLY A 111 -3.64 -3.74 6.53
C GLY A 111 -4.02 -4.75 7.62
N PHE A 112 -4.40 -5.98 7.27
CA PHE A 112 -4.64 -7.02 8.27
C PHE A 112 -3.29 -7.56 8.82
N PRO A 113 -3.11 -7.62 10.14
CA PRO A 113 -1.88 -8.12 10.73
C PRO A 113 -1.78 -9.64 10.63
N MET A 114 -0.55 -10.15 10.58
CA MET A 114 -0.26 -11.58 10.70
C MET A 114 -0.40 -12.07 12.15
N LYS A 115 -0.78 -13.34 12.33
CA LYS A 115 -0.87 -13.99 13.64
C LYS A 115 -0.16 -15.33 13.67
N GLN A 116 0.67 -15.50 14.69
CA GLN A 116 1.33 -16.77 15.00
C GLN A 116 0.30 -17.88 15.29
N GLY A 117 0.55 -19.07 14.75
CA GLY A 117 -0.27 -20.27 14.96
C GLY A 117 -1.36 -20.49 13.91
N VAL A 118 -1.58 -19.54 13.00
CA VAL A 118 -2.50 -19.71 11.87
C VAL A 118 -1.70 -20.18 10.66
N LEU A 119 -1.64 -21.50 10.45
CA LEU A 119 -0.80 -22.16 9.43
C LEU A 119 -1.38 -22.09 8.00
N THR A 120 -2.02 -20.98 7.66
CA THR A 120 -2.59 -20.75 6.32
C THR A 120 -1.90 -19.56 5.68
N ASN A 121 -1.79 -19.56 4.35
CA ASN A 121 -1.30 -18.37 3.66
C ASN A 121 -2.37 -17.28 3.70
N GLY A 122 -3.65 -17.62 3.49
CA GLY A 122 -4.75 -16.65 3.42
C GLY A 122 -5.17 -16.02 4.75
N ARG A 123 -6.34 -15.36 4.71
CA ARG A 123 -6.99 -14.75 5.89
C ARG A 123 -8.03 -15.69 6.47
N VAL A 124 -8.08 -15.76 7.80
CA VAL A 124 -9.06 -16.54 8.53
C VAL A 124 -9.77 -15.65 9.55
N ARG A 125 -11.06 -15.92 9.80
CA ARG A 125 -11.87 -15.21 10.78
C ARG A 125 -11.88 -15.96 12.10
N LEU A 126 -11.08 -15.51 13.06
CA LEU A 126 -10.98 -16.11 14.39
C LEU A 126 -11.82 -15.35 15.41
N LEU A 127 -12.37 -16.08 16.38
CA LEU A 127 -13.04 -15.50 17.54
C LEU A 127 -11.99 -15.16 18.60
N LEU A 128 -11.65 -13.88 18.74
CA LEU A 128 -10.60 -13.41 19.64
C LEU A 128 -11.21 -12.90 20.95
N SER A 129 -10.69 -13.39 22.08
CA SER A 129 -10.84 -12.85 23.44
C SER A 129 -9.67 -11.93 23.84
N LYS A 130 -9.78 -11.33 25.03
CA LYS A 130 -8.71 -10.53 25.67
C LYS A 130 -7.43 -11.36 25.83
N GLY A 131 -6.29 -10.77 25.48
CA GLY A 131 -4.95 -11.40 25.59
C GLY A 131 -4.44 -12.01 24.28
N HIS A 132 -5.31 -12.22 23.27
CA HIS A 132 -4.82 -12.62 21.96
C HIS A 132 -4.23 -11.45 21.18
N SER A 133 -3.14 -11.73 20.45
CA SER A 133 -2.61 -10.82 19.45
C SER A 133 -3.68 -10.41 18.41
N CYS A 134 -3.55 -9.18 17.90
CA CYS A 134 -4.44 -8.53 16.92
C CYS A 134 -5.82 -8.05 17.46
N TYR A 135 -6.09 -8.20 18.76
CA TYR A 135 -7.31 -7.70 19.37
C TYR A 135 -7.05 -7.01 20.71
N ARG A 136 -7.72 -5.86 20.90
CA ARG A 136 -7.82 -5.14 22.17
C ARG A 136 -9.29 -5.09 22.54
N SER A 137 -9.66 -5.77 23.63
CA SER A 137 -11.02 -5.76 24.18
C SER A 137 -11.36 -4.37 24.71
N ARG A 138 -12.56 -3.85 24.38
CA ARG A 138 -13.02 -2.56 24.93
C ARG A 138 -13.82 -2.76 26.21
N ARG A 139 -14.65 -3.79 26.27
CA ARG A 139 -15.40 -4.20 27.47
C ARG A 139 -14.85 -5.51 28.02
N ALA A 140 -15.04 -5.74 29.32
CA ALA A 140 -14.69 -7.01 29.95
C ALA A 140 -15.57 -8.14 29.37
N GLY A 141 -14.98 -9.32 29.15
CA GLY A 141 -15.67 -10.49 28.61
C GLY A 141 -16.01 -10.44 27.12
N GLU A 142 -15.76 -9.34 26.42
CA GLU A 142 -16.06 -9.23 24.98
C GLU A 142 -15.17 -10.17 24.16
N ARG A 143 -15.81 -10.97 23.30
CA ARG A 143 -15.15 -11.74 22.25
C ARG A 143 -15.61 -11.23 20.90
N LYS A 144 -14.68 -10.96 19.98
CA LYS A 144 -15.00 -10.43 18.66
C LYS A 144 -14.39 -11.30 17.57
N ARG A 145 -15.20 -11.62 16.56
CA ARG A 145 -14.72 -12.31 15.36
C ARG A 145 -14.01 -11.32 14.44
N LYS A 146 -12.71 -11.49 14.25
CA LYS A 146 -11.88 -10.62 13.40
C LYS A 146 -11.16 -11.44 12.32
N SER A 147 -10.99 -10.83 11.16
CA SER A 147 -10.14 -11.37 10.08
C SER A 147 -8.68 -11.11 10.41
N VAL A 148 -7.87 -12.15 10.30
CA VAL A 148 -6.43 -12.10 10.60
C VAL A 148 -5.69 -12.84 9.48
N ARG A 149 -4.51 -12.35 9.09
CA ARG A 149 -3.64 -13.02 8.12
C ARG A 149 -2.89 -14.15 8.81
N GLY A 150 -2.69 -15.27 8.12
CA GLY A 150 -1.92 -16.36 8.67
C GLY A 150 -0.42 -16.07 8.81
N CYS A 151 0.33 -17.05 9.32
CA CYS A 151 1.73 -16.89 9.68
C CYS A 151 2.71 -17.17 8.54
N ILE A 152 2.23 -17.66 7.40
CA ILE A 152 3.07 -17.99 6.24
C ILE A 152 3.23 -16.74 5.38
N VAL A 153 4.48 -16.44 5.03
CA VAL A 153 4.85 -15.28 4.22
C VAL A 153 4.58 -15.57 2.74
N ASP A 154 4.02 -14.56 2.07
CA ASP A 154 3.51 -14.62 0.71
C ASP A 154 3.71 -13.26 0.01
N ALA A 155 3.64 -13.22 -1.32
CA ALA A 155 3.79 -12.00 -2.12
C ALA A 155 2.65 -10.97 -1.90
N ASN A 156 1.58 -11.39 -1.23
CA ASN A 156 0.42 -10.56 -0.92
C ASN A 156 0.60 -9.65 0.31
N LEU A 157 1.80 -9.57 0.87
CA LEU A 157 2.10 -8.66 1.98
C LEU A 157 2.42 -7.24 1.48
N SER A 158 2.13 -6.25 2.31
CA SER A 158 2.60 -4.86 2.07
C SER A 158 3.88 -4.58 2.84
N ALA A 159 3.98 -5.06 4.08
CA ALA A 159 5.17 -4.87 4.90
C ALA A 159 5.49 -6.14 5.69
N LEU A 160 6.77 -6.51 5.71
CA LEU A 160 7.31 -7.59 6.51
C LEU A 160 8.15 -7.00 7.65
N ALA A 161 7.94 -7.48 8.87
CA ALA A 161 8.70 -7.08 10.04
C ALA A 161 9.78 -8.13 10.36
N LEU A 162 11.04 -7.70 10.35
CA LEU A 162 12.23 -8.54 10.54
C LEU A 162 13.05 -8.03 11.73
N VAL A 163 13.64 -8.96 12.47
CA VAL A 163 14.57 -8.66 13.57
C VAL A 163 15.90 -9.32 13.28
N ILE A 164 16.99 -8.57 13.38
CA ILE A 164 18.35 -9.13 13.27
C ILE A 164 18.67 -9.93 14.55
N VAL A 165 18.97 -11.21 14.39
CA VAL A 165 19.38 -12.11 15.49
C VAL A 165 20.90 -12.21 15.56
N LYS A 166 21.54 -12.48 14.41
CA LYS A 166 23.00 -12.52 14.31
C LYS A 166 23.50 -11.44 13.37
N LYS A 167 24.53 -10.73 13.83
CA LYS A 167 25.22 -9.68 13.09
C LYS A 167 26.20 -10.31 12.09
N GLY A 168 26.18 -9.83 10.85
CA GLY A 168 27.12 -10.23 9.80
C GLY A 168 28.47 -9.52 9.87
N LYS A 169 29.36 -9.90 8.94
CA LYS A 169 30.76 -9.43 8.89
C LYS A 169 30.87 -7.93 8.63
N ARG A 170 30.03 -7.39 7.74
CA ARG A 170 30.03 -5.98 7.39
C ARG A 170 28.98 -5.27 8.23
N PHE A 171 29.39 -4.67 9.34
CA PHE A 171 28.51 -3.80 10.12
C PHE A 171 28.33 -2.51 9.33
N SER A 172 27.32 -2.48 8.47
CA SER A 172 27.05 -1.30 7.67
C SER A 172 26.78 -0.10 8.58
N ASP A 173 27.38 1.05 8.23
CA ASP A 173 27.10 2.36 8.83
C ASP A 173 25.59 2.71 8.81
N LEU A 174 24.78 1.95 8.08
CA LEU A 174 23.33 1.93 8.15
C LEU A 174 22.79 1.82 9.59
N TRP A 175 23.50 1.24 10.54
CA TRP A 175 23.01 1.13 11.93
C TRP A 175 23.63 2.14 12.90
N ARG A 176 24.45 3.07 12.40
CA ARG A 176 24.99 4.16 13.21
C ARG A 176 23.84 5.14 13.53
N LYS A 177 23.66 5.48 14.82
CA LYS A 177 22.76 6.57 15.20
C LYS A 177 23.27 7.85 14.51
N GLY A 178 22.47 8.43 13.63
CA GLY A 178 22.73 9.77 13.11
C GLY A 178 22.87 10.74 14.29
N LYS A 179 23.79 11.72 14.18
CA LYS A 179 23.89 12.81 15.16
C LYS A 179 22.51 13.48 15.27
N ALA A 180 22.15 13.95 16.46
CA ALA A 180 20.89 14.63 16.74
C ALA A 180 20.61 15.71 15.69
N GLY A 181 19.67 15.44 14.76
CA GLY A 181 19.42 16.31 13.60
C GLY A 181 18.68 15.61 12.45
N ASP A 182 18.86 14.31 12.28
CA ASP A 182 18.10 13.54 11.30
C ASP A 182 16.67 13.31 11.82
N ARG A 183 15.73 14.14 11.36
CA ARG A 183 14.29 13.97 11.62
C ARG A 183 13.80 12.66 10.97
N VAL A 184 14.00 11.55 11.66
CA VAL A 184 13.17 10.36 11.50
C VAL A 184 11.76 10.80 11.89
N LYS A 185 10.88 10.97 10.90
CA LYS A 185 9.47 11.27 11.14
C LYS A 185 8.86 10.06 11.85
N ASN A 186 8.94 10.07 13.18
CA ASN A 186 8.14 9.22 14.04
C ASN A 186 6.70 9.70 13.90
N TRP A 187 5.94 9.01 13.06
CA TRP A 187 4.49 9.13 13.05
C TRP A 187 3.98 8.34 14.25
N TYR A 188 3.53 9.07 15.27
CA TYR A 188 2.48 8.62 16.18
C TYR A 188 1.12 8.86 15.52
#